data_AF-A0A7G6E178-F1
#
_entry.id   AF-A0A7G6E178-F1
#
_cell.length_a   1.000
_cell.length_b   1.000
_cell.length_c   1.000
_cell.angle_alpha   90.00
_cell.angle_beta   90.00
_cell.angle_gamma   90.00
#
_symmetry.space_group_name_H-M   'P 1'
#
loop_
_entity.id
_entity.type
_entity.pdbx_description
1 polymer ?
#
loop_
_entity_poly.entity_id
_entity_poly.type
_entity_poly.pdbx_seq_one_letter_code
_entity_poly.pdbx_strand_id
1 'polypeptide(L)'
;MVNIVQDFIPTGRRNRPGHKLTPQYITIHDTANSNAGADALAHAKYLKGDAAAKAPVSWHFTVDDKRVIQHLPLDEVGWHAGDGGNGPGNRTSIGIEICENSDGDRAMAEKNAAEVVAQLLKELGLSIDKVVQHNKWTGKNCPHILRGRSGGWENFLAQVKEFMQETKVSESEIDLRAENEHLVKLLNAATRENAELKAKLAEINKLSSL
;
A
#
# COMPACT_ATOMS: atom_id res chain seq x y z
N MET A 1 -7.34 4.61 -0.74
CA MET A 1 -6.00 4.43 -1.31
C MET A 1 -5.15 5.65 -1.00
N VAL A 2 -4.29 5.54 0.02
CA VAL A 2 -3.23 6.52 0.27
C VAL A 2 -2.35 6.68 -0.96
N ASN A 3 -2.05 7.93 -1.32
CA ASN A 3 -1.20 8.25 -2.46
C ASN A 3 0.29 8.03 -2.09
N ILE A 4 0.99 7.23 -2.89
CA ILE A 4 2.42 6.96 -2.75
C ILE A 4 3.18 7.86 -3.73
N VAL A 5 4.02 8.75 -3.20
CA VAL A 5 4.88 9.62 -4.00
C VAL A 5 6.28 8.99 -4.09
N GLN A 6 6.78 8.79 -5.30
CA GLN A 6 8.14 8.30 -5.51
C GLN A 6 9.14 9.44 -5.44
N ASP A 7 10.14 9.30 -4.58
CA ASP A 7 11.28 10.21 -4.46
C ASP A 7 12.55 9.40 -4.16
N PHE A 8 13.05 8.71 -5.19
CA PHE A 8 14.11 7.74 -5.01
C PHE A 8 15.46 8.36 -4.63
N ILE A 9 16.19 7.65 -3.78
CA ILE A 9 17.62 7.89 -3.53
C ILE A 9 18.36 7.77 -4.87
N PRO A 10 19.23 8.72 -5.27
CA PRO A 10 20.00 8.61 -6.51
C PRO A 10 20.81 7.31 -6.58
N THR A 11 20.92 6.75 -7.79
CA THR A 11 21.74 5.56 -8.04
C THR A 11 23.23 5.82 -7.74
N GLY A 12 23.98 4.76 -7.43
CA GLY A 12 25.40 4.84 -7.10
C GLY A 12 25.72 5.35 -5.69
N ARG A 13 24.71 5.76 -4.90
CA ARG A 13 24.91 6.12 -3.49
C ARG A 13 25.12 4.87 -2.64
N ARG A 14 25.95 4.98 -1.60
CA ARG A 14 26.27 3.86 -0.69
C ARG A 14 25.06 3.29 0.05
N ASN A 15 24.02 4.10 0.28
CA ASN A 15 22.75 3.67 0.84
C ASN A 15 21.72 3.25 -0.23
N ARG A 16 22.09 3.18 -1.51
CA ARG A 16 21.31 2.52 -2.56
C ARG A 16 22.20 1.46 -3.23
N PRO A 17 22.31 0.26 -2.64
CA PRO A 17 23.31 -0.73 -3.04
C PRO A 17 23.09 -1.33 -4.44
N GLY A 18 21.88 -1.21 -5.01
CA GLY A 18 21.55 -1.75 -6.33
C GLY A 18 21.54 -3.29 -6.38
N HIS A 19 21.54 -3.97 -5.24
CA HIS A 19 21.36 -5.41 -5.18
C HIS A 19 19.90 -5.75 -5.45
N LYS A 20 19.66 -6.78 -6.28
CA LYS A 20 18.31 -7.29 -6.52
C LYS A 20 17.67 -7.79 -5.23
N LEU A 21 16.39 -7.47 -5.07
CA LEU A 21 15.52 -7.93 -4.00
C LEU A 21 14.36 -8.72 -4.61
N THR A 22 14.09 -9.88 -4.01
CA THR A 22 12.82 -10.58 -4.17
C THR A 22 12.13 -10.55 -2.81
N PRO A 23 11.16 -9.66 -2.59
CA PRO A 23 10.52 -9.48 -1.29
C PRO A 23 9.82 -10.76 -0.82
N GLN A 24 10.13 -11.19 0.40
CA GLN A 24 9.44 -12.28 1.11
C GLN A 24 8.81 -11.80 2.42
N TYR A 25 9.23 -10.62 2.90
CA TYR A 25 8.74 -10.00 4.14
C TYR A 25 8.53 -8.50 3.96
N ILE A 26 7.72 -7.93 4.85
CA ILE A 26 7.60 -6.47 5.05
C ILE A 26 8.01 -6.19 6.49
N THR A 27 9.03 -5.34 6.69
CA THR A 27 9.56 -4.98 8.01
C THR A 27 9.07 -3.60 8.42
N ILE A 28 8.35 -3.54 9.54
CA ILE A 28 7.84 -2.30 10.13
C ILE A 28 8.86 -1.72 11.12
N HIS A 29 9.03 -0.40 11.03
CA HIS A 29 9.91 0.40 11.88
C HIS A 29 9.19 1.65 12.40
N ASP A 30 9.73 2.20 13.48
CA ASP A 30 9.43 3.56 13.95
C ASP A 30 10.68 4.41 13.79
N THR A 31 10.49 5.64 13.32
CA THR A 31 11.61 6.55 13.01
C THR A 31 12.46 6.92 14.21
N ALA A 32 11.93 6.78 15.44
CA ALA A 32 12.56 7.20 16.69
C ALA A 32 12.92 8.70 16.69
N ASN A 33 12.18 9.51 15.93
CA ASN A 33 12.42 10.94 15.76
C ASN A 33 11.14 11.75 15.97
N SER A 34 10.93 12.20 17.21
CA SER A 34 9.74 12.96 17.61
C SER A 34 9.84 14.48 17.37
N ASN A 35 10.94 14.94 16.78
CA ASN A 35 11.11 16.37 16.46
C ASN A 35 10.00 16.86 15.52
N ALA A 36 9.49 18.06 15.78
CA ALA A 36 8.54 18.69 14.87
C ALA A 36 9.13 18.82 13.46
N GLY A 37 8.34 18.46 12.45
CA GLY A 37 8.77 18.44 11.05
C GLY A 37 9.60 17.22 10.64
N ALA A 38 9.82 16.23 11.51
CA ALA A 38 10.46 14.95 11.14
C ALA A 38 9.49 14.01 10.36
N ASP A 39 8.80 14.57 9.37
CA ASP A 39 7.78 13.90 8.56
C ASP A 39 8.39 13.05 7.42
N ALA A 40 7.55 12.53 6.51
CA ALA A 40 8.02 11.68 5.43
C ALA A 40 8.88 12.42 4.40
N LEU A 41 8.65 13.72 4.17
CA LEU A 41 9.47 14.55 3.28
C LEU A 41 10.85 14.82 3.90
N ALA A 42 10.91 15.06 5.21
CA ALA A 42 12.17 15.25 5.92
C ALA A 42 13.05 13.99 5.82
N HIS A 43 12.47 12.81 5.96
CA HIS A 43 13.18 11.54 5.79
C HIS A 43 13.63 11.31 4.34
N ALA A 44 12.80 11.66 3.33
CA ALA A 44 13.20 11.61 1.92
C ALA A 44 14.42 12.50 1.64
N LYS A 45 14.42 13.73 2.18
CA LYS A 45 15.57 14.65 2.11
C LYS A 45 16.80 14.07 2.80
N TYR A 46 16.64 13.50 3.99
CA TYR A 46 17.73 12.88 4.76
C TYR A 46 18.38 11.72 3.98
N LEU A 47 17.60 10.81 3.41
CA LEU A 47 18.09 9.64 2.68
C LEU A 47 18.87 10.01 1.42
N LYS A 48 18.60 11.17 0.82
CA LYS A 48 19.38 11.74 -0.29
C LYS A 48 20.64 12.47 0.16
N GLY A 49 20.79 12.76 1.45
CA GLY A 49 21.94 13.46 2.04
C GLY A 49 23.14 12.54 2.32
N ASP A 50 24.29 13.16 2.57
CA ASP A 50 25.57 12.43 2.74
C ASP A 50 25.66 11.69 4.08
N ALA A 51 24.95 12.14 5.10
CA ALA A 51 24.86 11.45 6.39
C ALA A 51 24.31 10.02 6.22
N ALA A 52 23.18 9.88 5.52
CA ALA A 52 22.57 8.57 5.27
C ALA A 52 23.45 7.66 4.39
N ALA A 53 24.12 8.23 3.38
CA ALA A 53 25.05 7.49 2.53
C ALA A 53 26.31 7.04 3.29
N LYS A 54 26.84 7.88 4.19
CA LYS A 54 28.01 7.53 5.02
C LYS A 54 27.68 6.44 6.04
N ALA A 55 26.46 6.44 6.58
CA ALA A 55 25.94 5.47 7.54
C ALA A 55 25.40 4.17 6.92
N PRO A 56 25.67 3.93 5.63
CA PRO A 56 24.75 3.30 4.66
C PRO A 56 23.39 2.86 5.22
N VAL A 57 22.46 3.80 5.41
CA VAL A 57 21.09 3.52 5.88
C VAL A 57 20.06 3.89 4.81
N SER A 58 19.11 2.99 4.56
CA SER A 58 17.98 3.19 3.67
C SER A 58 16.87 2.18 3.87
N TRP A 59 15.66 2.57 3.49
CA TRP A 59 14.45 1.74 3.51
C TRP A 59 13.53 2.19 2.37
N HIS A 60 12.48 1.43 2.10
CA HIS A 60 11.66 1.62 0.91
C HIS A 60 10.61 2.71 1.08
N PHE A 61 9.97 2.79 2.25
CA PHE A 61 8.89 3.74 2.48
C PHE A 61 9.03 4.49 3.80
N THR A 62 8.69 5.77 3.81
CA THR A 62 8.36 6.51 5.04
C THR A 62 6.92 6.97 4.98
N VAL A 63 6.20 6.79 6.09
CA VAL A 63 4.78 7.10 6.21
C VAL A 63 4.56 8.09 7.34
N ASP A 64 3.91 9.22 7.04
CA ASP A 64 3.40 10.16 8.02
C ASP A 64 1.85 10.22 8.01
N ASP A 65 1.29 11.14 8.76
CA ASP A 65 -0.16 11.33 8.89
C ASP A 65 -0.84 11.83 7.61
N LYS A 66 -0.08 12.36 6.65
CA LYS A 66 -0.58 13.03 5.44
C LYS A 66 -0.19 12.32 4.15
N ARG A 67 0.94 11.61 4.11
CA ARG A 67 1.52 11.08 2.87
C ARG A 67 2.43 9.87 3.10
N VAL A 68 2.76 9.24 1.98
CA VAL A 68 3.72 8.14 1.89
C VAL A 68 4.76 8.50 0.83
N ILE A 69 6.05 8.41 1.18
CA ILE A 69 7.15 8.61 0.24
C ILE A 69 7.90 7.29 0.05
N GLN A 70 8.11 6.91 -1.22
CA GLN A 70 8.90 5.75 -1.61
C GLN A 70 10.32 6.17 -2.02
N HIS A 71 11.34 5.62 -1.35
CA HIS A 71 12.75 5.99 -1.51
C HIS A 71 13.56 4.98 -2.33
N LEU A 72 13.08 3.74 -2.42
CA LEU A 72 13.70 2.65 -3.18
C LEU A 72 12.66 1.87 -3.99
N PRO A 73 13.01 1.39 -5.20
CA PRO A 73 12.22 0.39 -5.91
C PRO A 73 12.02 -0.89 -5.09
N LEU A 74 10.92 -1.61 -5.32
CA LEU A 74 10.60 -2.85 -4.60
C LEU A 74 11.51 -4.02 -4.94
N ASP A 75 12.24 -3.93 -6.05
CA ASP A 75 13.21 -4.93 -6.54
C ASP A 75 14.66 -4.59 -6.17
N GLU A 76 14.88 -3.58 -5.32
CA GLU A 76 16.20 -3.21 -4.80
C GLU A 76 16.29 -3.35 -3.26
N VAL A 77 17.44 -3.81 -2.78
CA VAL A 77 17.76 -3.94 -1.35
C VAL A 77 17.93 -2.56 -0.69
N GLY A 78 17.42 -2.42 0.53
CA GLY A 78 17.73 -1.32 1.45
C GLY A 78 18.53 -1.78 2.66
N TRP A 79 19.15 -0.84 3.38
CA TRP A 79 19.92 -1.10 4.61
C TRP A 79 19.18 -0.58 5.84
N HIS A 80 18.30 -1.39 6.42
CA HIS A 80 17.43 -1.00 7.54
C HIS A 80 17.36 -2.04 8.67
N ALA A 81 17.55 -3.32 8.38
CA ALA A 81 17.33 -4.38 9.35
C ALA A 81 18.49 -4.56 10.35
N GLY A 82 19.67 -4.00 10.08
CA GLY A 82 20.81 -4.05 11.00
C GLY A 82 21.42 -5.45 11.20
N ASP A 83 21.12 -6.39 10.30
CA ASP A 83 21.55 -7.80 10.35
C ASP A 83 22.72 -8.10 9.38
N GLY A 84 23.50 -7.07 9.05
CA GLY A 84 24.64 -7.14 8.13
C GLY A 84 24.26 -7.10 6.65
N GLY A 85 25.27 -7.11 5.76
CA GLY A 85 25.07 -6.95 4.31
C GLY A 85 24.41 -8.16 3.61
N ASN A 86 24.37 -9.31 4.27
CA ASN A 86 23.77 -10.54 3.76
C ASN A 86 22.66 -11.10 4.67
N GLY A 87 22.24 -10.34 5.69
CA GLY A 87 21.19 -10.77 6.60
C GLY A 87 19.81 -10.82 5.92
N PRO A 88 18.92 -11.73 6.35
CA PRO A 88 17.62 -11.94 5.71
C PRO A 88 16.71 -10.71 5.77
N GLY A 89 16.78 -9.89 6.81
CA GLY A 89 16.00 -8.66 6.94
C GLY A 89 16.32 -7.67 5.83
N ASN A 90 17.59 -7.36 5.59
CA ASN A 90 17.96 -6.48 4.48
C ASN A 90 17.72 -7.14 3.11
N ARG A 91 18.01 -8.44 2.97
CA ARG A 91 18.06 -9.11 1.66
C ARG A 91 16.76 -9.71 1.18
N THR A 92 15.72 -9.73 2.02
CA THR A 92 14.43 -10.34 1.68
C THR A 92 13.22 -9.51 2.10
N SER A 93 13.40 -8.28 2.61
CA SER A 93 12.25 -7.48 3.08
C SER A 93 12.20 -6.06 2.55
N ILE A 94 10.96 -5.56 2.46
CA ILE A 94 10.64 -4.15 2.24
C ILE A 94 10.61 -3.45 3.60
N GLY A 95 11.40 -2.39 3.76
CA GLY A 95 11.43 -1.57 4.99
C GLY A 95 10.42 -0.41 4.94
N ILE A 96 9.57 -0.31 5.97
CA ILE A 96 8.60 0.78 6.13
C ILE A 96 8.84 1.47 7.48
N GLU A 97 9.17 2.75 7.44
CA GLU A 97 9.29 3.63 8.62
C GLU A 97 8.00 4.39 8.86
N ILE A 98 7.48 4.33 10.09
CA ILE A 98 6.31 5.13 10.51
C ILE A 98 6.81 6.32 11.34
N CYS A 99 6.46 7.53 10.89
CA CYS A 99 6.82 8.77 11.57
C CYS A 99 6.18 8.89 12.97
N GLU A 100 6.84 9.67 13.82
CA GLU A 100 6.40 9.98 15.19
C GLU A 100 6.63 11.46 15.55
N ASN A 101 6.82 12.30 14.53
CA ASN A 101 7.01 13.74 14.69
C ASN A 101 5.85 14.35 15.50
N SER A 102 6.19 15.18 16.48
CA SER A 102 5.26 15.75 17.48
C SER A 102 4.16 16.65 16.90
N ASP A 103 4.34 17.14 15.67
CA ASP A 103 3.36 17.92 14.91
C ASP A 103 2.54 17.07 13.91
N GLY A 104 2.65 15.74 13.99
CA GLY A 104 1.87 14.78 13.22
C GLY A 104 0.88 13.98 14.07
N ASP A 105 -0.07 13.31 13.40
CA ASP A 105 -0.98 12.35 14.01
C ASP A 105 -0.46 10.91 13.87
N ARG A 106 0.03 10.35 14.98
CA ARG A 106 0.57 8.99 15.02
C ARG A 106 -0.45 7.91 14.63
N ALA A 107 -1.72 8.06 15.03
CA ALA A 107 -2.74 7.07 14.70
C ALA A 107 -3.05 7.09 13.19
N MET A 108 -3.09 8.28 12.58
CA MET A 108 -3.25 8.40 11.14
C MET A 108 -2.04 7.85 10.37
N ALA A 109 -0.81 8.09 10.86
CA ALA A 109 0.40 7.52 10.27
C ALA A 109 0.39 5.98 10.30
N GLU A 110 -0.06 5.38 11.41
CA GLU A 110 -0.24 3.92 11.51
C GLU A 110 -1.32 3.39 10.56
N LYS A 111 -2.44 4.10 10.42
CA LYS A 111 -3.51 3.75 9.47
C LYS A 111 -3.00 3.80 8.02
N ASN A 112 -2.30 4.87 7.64
CA ASN A 112 -1.69 5.01 6.32
C ASN A 112 -0.68 3.89 6.06
N ALA A 113 0.14 3.54 7.06
CA ALA A 113 1.11 2.46 6.94
C ALA A 113 0.42 1.09 6.79
N ALA A 114 -0.67 0.86 7.51
CA ALA A 114 -1.46 -0.37 7.37
C ALA A 114 -2.06 -0.49 5.96
N GLU A 115 -2.52 0.61 5.37
CA GLU A 115 -3.02 0.63 3.99
C GLU A 115 -1.91 0.33 2.96
N VAL A 116 -0.71 0.91 3.12
CA VAL A 116 0.46 0.61 2.27
C VAL A 116 0.85 -0.87 2.38
N VAL A 117 0.92 -1.41 3.60
CA VAL A 117 1.24 -2.83 3.82
C VAL A 117 0.20 -3.72 3.14
N ALA A 118 -1.09 -3.40 3.24
CA ALA A 118 -2.15 -4.17 2.59
C ALA A 118 -2.01 -4.17 1.05
N GLN A 119 -1.65 -3.03 0.44
CA GLN A 119 -1.36 -2.93 -0.99
C GLN A 119 -0.16 -3.81 -1.39
N LEU A 120 0.95 -3.69 -0.64
CA LEU A 120 2.17 -4.47 -0.90
C LEU A 120 1.95 -5.97 -0.74
N LEU A 121 1.22 -6.41 0.28
CA LEU A 121 0.91 -7.83 0.46
C LEU A 121 0.15 -8.40 -0.75
N LYS A 122 -0.76 -7.62 -1.34
CA LYS A 122 -1.50 -8.03 -2.55
C LYS A 122 -0.60 -8.06 -3.77
N GLU A 123 0.12 -6.97 -4.03
CA GLU A 123 1.01 -6.84 -5.19
C GLU A 123 2.07 -7.94 -5.22
N LEU A 124 2.60 -8.31 -4.05
CA LEU A 124 3.64 -9.31 -3.90
C LEU A 124 3.10 -10.74 -3.68
N GLY A 125 1.78 -10.93 -3.59
CA GLY A 125 1.17 -12.23 -3.30
C GLY A 125 1.55 -12.82 -1.93
N LEU A 126 1.81 -11.96 -0.94
CA LEU A 126 2.23 -12.33 0.41
C LEU A 126 1.05 -12.35 1.38
N SER A 127 1.11 -13.25 2.36
CA SER A 127 0.14 -13.35 3.46
C SER A 127 0.56 -12.49 4.65
N ILE A 128 -0.39 -12.21 5.55
CA ILE A 128 -0.19 -11.33 6.72
C ILE A 128 0.96 -11.78 7.66
N ASP A 129 1.30 -13.07 7.73
CA ASP A 129 2.42 -13.59 8.52
C ASP A 129 3.80 -13.15 7.99
N LYS A 130 3.84 -12.55 6.79
CA LYS A 130 5.05 -11.96 6.21
C LYS A 130 5.30 -10.52 6.69
N VAL A 131 4.35 -9.92 7.39
CA VAL A 131 4.55 -8.62 8.05
C VAL A 131 5.23 -8.84 9.39
N VAL A 132 6.40 -8.26 9.58
CA VAL A 132 7.26 -8.48 10.74
C VAL A 132 7.76 -7.17 11.31
N GLN A 133 8.14 -7.20 12.57
CA GLN A 133 8.78 -6.08 13.25
C GLN A 133 10.29 -6.12 13.02
N HIS A 134 10.97 -4.97 13.01
CA HIS A 134 12.45 -4.95 13.00
C HIS A 134 13.06 -5.82 14.11
N ASN A 135 12.40 -5.89 15.27
CA ASN A 135 12.75 -6.77 16.37
C ASN A 135 13.02 -8.23 15.96
N LYS A 136 12.32 -8.76 14.94
CA LYS A 136 12.53 -10.13 14.45
C LYS A 136 13.97 -10.39 14.01
N TRP A 137 14.62 -9.38 13.43
CA TRP A 137 15.93 -9.54 12.80
C TRP A 137 17.09 -9.43 13.78
N THR A 138 16.97 -8.56 14.78
CA THR A 138 18.09 -8.20 15.66
C THR A 138 17.76 -8.14 17.15
N GLY A 139 16.49 -8.30 17.53
CA GLY A 139 16.03 -8.06 18.90
C GLY A 139 15.88 -6.58 19.27
N LYS A 140 16.19 -5.63 18.36
CA LYS A 140 15.96 -4.19 18.61
C LYS A 140 14.50 -3.94 19.01
N ASN A 141 14.27 -3.10 20.02
CA ASN A 141 12.90 -2.67 20.35
C ASN A 141 12.39 -1.69 19.29
N CYS A 142 11.95 -2.21 18.14
CA CYS A 142 11.48 -1.46 17.00
C CYS A 142 10.46 -2.33 16.24
N PRO A 143 9.26 -1.82 15.87
CA PRO A 143 8.72 -0.47 16.12
C PRO A 143 8.33 -0.28 17.58
N HIS A 144 8.95 0.68 18.28
CA HIS A 144 8.88 0.80 19.73
C HIS A 144 7.52 1.29 20.25
N ILE A 145 6.80 2.13 19.49
CA ILE A 145 5.48 2.64 19.87
C ILE A 145 4.45 1.50 19.80
N LEU A 146 4.46 0.72 18.72
CA LEU A 146 3.57 -0.42 18.56
C LEU A 146 3.85 -1.51 19.61
N ARG A 147 5.13 -1.76 19.93
CA ARG A 147 5.54 -2.75 20.93
C ARG A 147 5.25 -2.31 22.36
N GLY A 148 5.38 -1.02 22.65
CA GLY A 148 5.14 -0.46 23.97
C GLY A 148 3.66 -0.28 24.31
N ARG A 149 2.79 -0.23 23.30
CA ARG A 149 1.33 -0.09 23.46
C ARG A 149 0.67 -1.46 23.61
N SER A 150 -0.18 -1.63 24.62
CA SER A 150 -0.97 -2.85 24.80
C SER A 150 -1.81 -3.16 23.55
N GLY A 151 -1.63 -4.35 22.98
CA GLY A 151 -2.26 -4.78 21.73
C GLY A 151 -1.82 -4.00 20.49
N GLY A 152 -0.77 -3.17 20.57
CA GLY A 152 -0.42 -2.22 19.52
C GLY A 152 -0.05 -2.90 18.20
N TRP A 153 0.70 -4.00 18.25
CA TRP A 153 1.07 -4.78 17.08
C TRP A 153 -0.12 -5.56 16.50
N GLU A 154 -0.91 -6.19 17.36
CA GLU A 154 -2.08 -6.97 16.97
C GLU A 154 -3.12 -6.08 16.28
N ASN A 155 -3.36 -4.89 16.83
CA ASN A 155 -4.27 -3.89 16.25
C ASN A 155 -3.75 -3.35 14.92
N PHE A 156 -2.44 -3.17 14.76
CA PHE A 156 -1.85 -2.79 13.47
C PHE A 156 -2.10 -3.89 12.41
N LEU A 157 -1.83 -5.15 12.75
CA LEU A 157 -2.10 -6.27 11.83
C LEU A 157 -3.60 -6.45 11.53
N ALA A 158 -4.49 -6.12 12.47
CA ALA A 158 -5.93 -6.11 12.24
C ALA A 158 -6.33 -5.07 11.18
N GLN A 159 -5.83 -3.83 11.31
CA GLN A 159 -6.07 -2.77 10.31
C GLN A 159 -5.54 -3.16 8.91
N VAL A 160 -4.36 -3.80 8.83
CA VAL A 160 -3.85 -4.32 7.55
C VAL A 160 -4.84 -5.31 6.93
N LYS A 161 -5.38 -6.24 7.71
CA LYS A 161 -6.36 -7.23 7.23
C LYS A 161 -7.66 -6.56 6.76
N GLU A 162 -8.12 -5.53 7.45
CA GLU A 162 -9.31 -4.75 7.07
C GLU A 162 -9.11 -4.12 5.68
N PHE A 163 -8.01 -3.39 5.47
CA PHE A 163 -7.68 -2.84 4.15
C PHE A 163 -7.50 -3.92 3.07
N MET A 164 -6.99 -5.11 3.44
CA MET A 164 -6.92 -6.22 2.49
C MET A 164 -8.30 -6.73 2.05
N GLN A 165 -9.33 -6.58 2.87
CA GLN A 165 -10.71 -6.98 2.53
C GLN A 165 -11.43 -5.88 1.74
N GLU A 166 -11.27 -4.61 2.11
CA GLU A 166 -11.94 -3.49 1.45
C GLU A 166 -11.67 -3.41 -0.06
N THR A 167 -10.43 -3.68 -0.52
CA THR A 167 -10.15 -3.64 -1.97
C THR A 167 -10.79 -4.80 -2.74
N LYS A 168 -11.11 -5.93 -2.09
CA LYS A 168 -11.85 -7.02 -2.76
C LYS A 168 -13.30 -6.63 -3.02
N VAL A 169 -13.89 -5.89 -2.09
CA VAL A 169 -15.23 -5.33 -2.23
C VAL A 169 -15.24 -4.30 -3.37
N SER A 170 -14.25 -3.43 -3.49
CA SER A 170 -14.23 -2.45 -4.59
C SER A 170 -14.09 -3.07 -5.98
N GLU A 171 -13.26 -4.10 -6.17
CA GLU A 171 -13.11 -4.75 -7.49
C GLU A 171 -14.39 -5.52 -7.88
N SER A 172 -14.95 -6.31 -6.95
CA SER A 172 -16.21 -7.02 -7.20
C SER A 172 -17.40 -6.08 -7.41
N GLU A 173 -17.48 -4.96 -6.69
CA GLU A 173 -18.52 -3.95 -6.91
C GLU A 173 -18.38 -3.24 -8.25
N ILE A 174 -17.15 -3.02 -8.74
CA ILE A 174 -16.89 -2.46 -10.08
C ILE A 174 -17.35 -3.44 -11.16
N ASP A 175 -17.02 -4.72 -11.01
CA ASP A 175 -17.44 -5.76 -11.95
C ASP A 175 -18.98 -5.93 -11.97
N LEU A 176 -19.61 -5.96 -10.79
CA LEU A 176 -21.07 -6.00 -10.64
C LEU A 176 -21.75 -4.77 -11.25
N ARG A 177 -21.15 -3.58 -11.12
CA ARG A 177 -21.67 -2.36 -11.75
C ARG A 177 -21.55 -2.43 -13.28
N ALA A 178 -20.42 -2.90 -13.80
CA ALA A 178 -20.22 -3.06 -15.24
C ALA A 178 -21.19 -4.08 -15.85
N GLU A 179 -21.42 -5.20 -15.17
CA GLU A 179 -22.38 -6.23 -15.59
C GLU A 179 -23.82 -5.69 -15.54
N ASN A 180 -24.20 -4.97 -14.49
CA ASN A 180 -25.52 -4.34 -14.40
C ASN A 180 -25.74 -3.29 -15.50
N GLU A 181 -24.74 -2.47 -15.82
CA GLU A 181 -24.83 -1.53 -16.95
C GLU A 181 -25.03 -2.24 -18.29
N HIS A 182 -24.38 -3.40 -18.48
CA HIS A 182 -24.57 -4.21 -19.68
C HIS A 182 -25.99 -4.80 -19.77
N LEU A 183 -26.51 -5.36 -18.67
CA LEU A 183 -27.87 -5.89 -18.60
C LEU A 183 -28.93 -4.81 -18.85
N VAL A 184 -28.73 -3.59 -18.32
CA VAL A 184 -29.63 -2.45 -18.57
C VAL A 184 -29.64 -2.07 -20.06
N LYS A 185 -28.48 -2.11 -20.75
CA LYS A 185 -28.42 -1.87 -22.20
C LYS A 185 -29.20 -2.91 -22.99
N LEU A 186 -29.06 -4.19 -22.64
CA LEU A 186 -29.80 -5.29 -23.29
C LEU A 186 -31.31 -5.16 -23.06
N LEU A 187 -31.74 -4.85 -21.84
CA LEU A 187 -33.16 -4.66 -21.52
C LEU A 187 -33.77 -3.51 -22.32
N ASN A 188 -33.05 -2.39 -22.44
CA ASN A 188 -33.49 -1.25 -23.23
C ASN A 188 -33.62 -1.58 -24.73
N ALA A 189 -32.68 -2.37 -25.29
CA ALA A 189 -32.77 -2.82 -26.67
C ALA A 189 -33.98 -3.73 -26.91
N ALA A 190 -34.19 -4.73 -26.05
CA ALA A 190 -35.33 -5.64 -26.13
C ALA A 190 -36.68 -4.92 -25.96
N THR A 191 -36.71 -3.85 -25.14
CA THR A 191 -37.92 -3.04 -24.96
C THR A 191 -38.27 -2.26 -26.23
N ARG A 192 -37.25 -1.74 -26.94
CA ARG A 192 -37.45 -1.05 -28.24
C ARG A 192 -37.94 -2.01 -29.31
N GLU A 193 -37.32 -3.18 -29.42
CA GLU A 193 -37.74 -4.21 -30.38
C GLU A 193 -39.19 -4.67 -30.14
N ASN A 194 -39.59 -4.86 -28.87
CA ASN A 194 -40.97 -5.16 -28.53
C ASN A 194 -41.94 -4.03 -28.90
N ALA A 195 -41.54 -2.77 -28.75
CA ALA A 195 -42.37 -1.63 -29.16
C ALA A 195 -42.57 -1.61 -30.68
N GLU A 196 -41.52 -1.89 -31.46
CA GLU A 196 -41.60 -2.00 -32.92
C GLU A 196 -42.48 -3.17 -33.37
N LEU A 197 -42.35 -4.34 -32.74
CA LEU A 197 -43.20 -5.50 -33.02
C LEU A 197 -44.67 -5.22 -32.72
N LYS A 198 -44.97 -4.54 -31.60
CA LYS A 198 -46.33 -4.12 -31.26
C LYS A 198 -46.90 -3.14 -32.29
N ALA A 199 -46.09 -2.19 -32.77
CA ALA A 199 -46.52 -1.24 -33.81
C ALA A 199 -46.85 -1.96 -35.13
N LYS A 200 -45.98 -2.89 -35.58
CA LYS A 200 -46.23 -3.73 -36.77
C LYS A 200 -47.48 -4.58 -36.62
N LEU A 201 -47.70 -5.20 -35.46
CA LEU A 201 -48.88 -6.00 -35.18
C LEU A 201 -50.17 -5.17 -35.25
N ALA A 202 -50.14 -3.94 -34.72
CA ALA A 202 -51.27 -3.01 -34.80
C ALA A 202 -51.60 -2.63 -36.26
N GLU A 203 -50.59 -2.44 -37.10
CA GLU A 203 -50.75 -2.15 -38.52
C GLU A 203 -51.36 -3.34 -39.28
N ILE A 204 -50.87 -4.56 -39.03
CA ILE A 204 -51.43 -5.79 -39.62
C ILE A 204 -52.92 -5.95 -39.25
N ASN A 205 -53.27 -5.76 -37.97
CA ASN A 205 -54.67 -5.88 -37.51
C ASN A 205 -55.60 -4.83 -38.14
N LYS A 206 -55.06 -3.67 -38.51
CA LYS A 206 -55.82 -2.63 -39.21
C LYS A 206 -56.07 -2.99 -40.69
N LEU A 207 -55.15 -3.72 -41.31
CA LEU A 207 -55.30 -4.19 -42.70
C LEU A 207 -56.24 -5.39 -42.82
N SER A 208 -56.32 -6.25 -41.80
CA SER A 208 -57.19 -7.43 -41.78
C SER A 208 -58.64 -7.15 -41.39
N SER A 209 -58.98 -5.90 -41.03
CA SER A 209 -60.33 -5.45 -40.69
C SER A 209 -61.03 -4.68 -41.83
N LEU A 210 -60.41 -4.63 -43.01
CA LEU A 210 -60.98 -4.17 -44.29
C LEU A 210 -61.45 -5.35 -45.13
#